data_AF-A0A0Q0W4A1-F1
#
_entry.id   AF-A0A0Q0W4A1-F1
#
_cell.length_a   1.000
_cell.length_b   1.000
_cell.length_c   1.000
_cell.angle_alpha   90.00
_cell.angle_beta   90.00
_cell.angle_gamma   90.00
#
_symmetry.space_group_name_H-M   'P 1'
#
loop_
_entity.id
_entity.type
_entity.pdbx_description
1 polymer ?
#
loop_
_entity_poly.entity_id
_entity_poly.type
_entity_poly.pdbx_seq_one_letter_code
_entity_poly.pdbx_strand_id
1 'polypeptide(L)'
;MKKFPKNDVGIIFGAGISGDQPGKYLKDRLDAGIQLYKSNRINKILLSGDNGQQAYDELTVMKNYCFRNGVDTTKIFIDYAGFDTYSTMYRAKYIFKIKKATLVSQEYHLNRAIYIGQKLGIKCVGYSANEGEYPGYKYVTFREYGSIFKSFFDVLRNREPRFLGNSIDINGISNYSKEDKR
;
A
#
# COMPACT_ATOMS: atom_id res chain seq x y z
N MET A 1 14.31 -14.91 0.67
CA MET A 1 14.19 -13.84 -0.35
C MET A 1 14.69 -14.10 -1.76
N LYS A 2 15.73 -14.92 -2.02
CA LYS A 2 16.35 -15.01 -3.37
C LYS A 2 15.42 -15.42 -4.53
N LYS A 3 14.34 -16.15 -4.25
CA LYS A 3 13.38 -16.65 -5.24
C LYS A 3 12.17 -15.72 -5.50
N PHE A 4 11.99 -14.66 -4.71
CA PHE A 4 10.83 -13.77 -4.90
C PHE A 4 11.07 -12.82 -6.10
N PRO A 5 10.05 -12.55 -6.95
CA PRO A 5 10.18 -11.67 -8.11
C PRO A 5 10.70 -10.28 -7.74
N LYS A 6 11.48 -9.69 -8.64
CA LYS A 6 11.89 -8.29 -8.52
C LYS A 6 10.87 -7.39 -9.20
N ASN A 7 10.48 -6.31 -8.53
CA ASN A 7 9.65 -5.24 -9.08
C ASN A 7 10.24 -3.88 -8.72
N ASP A 8 9.94 -2.85 -9.50
CA ASP A 8 10.50 -1.51 -9.24
C ASP A 8 9.93 -0.87 -7.97
N VAL A 9 8.70 -1.21 -7.61
CA VAL A 9 7.98 -0.64 -6.47
C VAL A 9 7.28 -1.70 -5.64
N GLY A 10 7.36 -1.55 -4.31
CA GLY A 10 6.49 -2.23 -3.36
C GLY A 10 5.40 -1.27 -2.86
N ILE A 11 4.14 -1.69 -2.93
CA ILE A 11 3.00 -0.94 -2.39
C ILE A 11 2.68 -1.50 -1.01
N ILE A 12 2.84 -0.69 0.03
CA ILE A 12 2.53 -1.05 1.41
C ILE A 12 1.19 -0.42 1.77
N PHE A 13 0.21 -1.27 2.07
CA PHE A 13 -1.15 -0.82 2.41
C PHE A 13 -1.26 -0.43 3.88
N GLY A 14 -1.93 0.69 4.16
CA GLY A 14 -2.29 1.12 5.51
C GLY A 14 -3.15 0.10 6.26
N ALA A 15 -3.03 0.09 7.59
CA ALA A 15 -3.67 -0.89 8.48
C ALA A 15 -3.96 -0.38 9.89
N GLY A 16 -3.84 0.93 10.14
CA GLY A 16 -4.09 1.53 11.44
C GLY A 16 -2.86 1.66 12.34
N ILE A 17 -2.90 2.69 13.17
CA ILE A 17 -1.90 3.02 14.20
C ILE A 17 -2.41 2.67 15.60
N SER A 18 -1.49 2.57 16.55
CA SER A 18 -1.74 2.42 17.98
C SER A 18 -1.07 3.58 18.70
N GLY A 19 -1.80 4.67 18.94
CA GLY A 19 -1.21 5.95 19.32
C GLY A 19 -0.28 6.46 18.21
N ASP A 20 0.93 6.87 18.56
CA ASP A 20 1.93 7.41 17.61
C ASP A 20 2.84 6.35 16.99
N GLN A 21 2.43 5.07 17.04
CA GLN A 21 3.21 3.93 16.55
C GLN A 21 2.38 3.09 15.59
N PRO A 22 2.99 2.35 14.65
CA PRO A 22 2.23 1.44 13.81
C PRO A 22 1.58 0.36 14.67
N GLY A 23 0.30 0.07 14.45
CA GLY A 23 -0.35 -1.09 15.05
C GLY A 23 0.28 -2.39 14.54
N LYS A 24 -0.02 -3.53 15.18
CA LYS A 24 0.61 -4.82 14.83
C LYS A 24 0.54 -5.16 13.33
N TYR A 25 -0.65 -5.06 12.74
CA TYR A 25 -0.84 -5.33 11.30
C TYR A 25 -0.01 -4.37 10.42
N LEU A 26 0.03 -3.09 10.77
CA LEU A 26 0.75 -2.07 10.01
C LEU A 26 2.26 -2.27 10.13
N LYS A 27 2.74 -2.57 11.34
CA LYS A 27 4.13 -2.83 11.63
C LYS A 27 4.65 -4.00 10.79
N ASP A 28 3.93 -5.12 10.76
CA ASP A 28 4.36 -6.28 9.97
C ASP A 28 4.42 -5.96 8.47
N ARG A 29 3.46 -5.18 7.94
CA ARG A 29 3.49 -4.74 6.54
C ARG A 29 4.69 -3.85 6.25
N LEU A 30 5.00 -2.92 7.16
CA LEU A 30 6.16 -2.04 7.03
C LEU A 30 7.46 -2.85 7.07
N ASP A 31 7.60 -3.76 8.04
CA ASP A 31 8.77 -4.62 8.19
C ASP A 31 8.98 -5.50 6.95
N ALA A 32 7.91 -6.13 6.44
CA ALA A 32 7.93 -6.89 5.21
C ALA A 32 8.38 -6.04 3.99
N GLY A 33 7.83 -4.84 3.85
CA GLY A 33 8.21 -3.92 2.78
C GLY A 33 9.67 -3.47 2.87
N ILE A 34 10.14 -3.15 4.09
CA ILE A 34 11.54 -2.78 4.37
C ILE A 34 12.48 -3.97 4.08
N GLN A 35 12.08 -5.19 4.43
CA GLN A 35 12.86 -6.40 4.13
C GLN A 35 13.00 -6.61 2.62
N LEU A 36 11.92 -6.41 1.85
CA LEU A 36 11.96 -6.47 0.39
C LEU A 36 12.88 -5.40 -0.20
N TYR A 37 12.85 -4.18 0.35
CA TYR A 37 13.72 -3.09 -0.06
C TYR A 37 15.19 -3.42 0.21
N LYS A 38 15.53 -3.77 1.47
CA LYS A 38 16.89 -4.14 1.88
C LYS A 38 17.45 -5.35 1.14
N SER A 39 16.57 -6.25 0.68
CA SER A 39 16.97 -7.44 -0.10
C SER A 39 17.00 -7.21 -1.62
N ASN A 40 16.87 -5.95 -2.07
CA ASN A 40 16.87 -5.55 -3.49
C ASN A 40 15.82 -6.31 -4.31
N ARG A 41 14.65 -6.58 -3.70
CA ARG A 41 13.47 -7.15 -4.35
C ARG A 41 12.50 -6.08 -4.81
N ILE A 42 12.51 -4.94 -4.14
CA ILE A 42 11.89 -3.70 -4.58
C ILE A 42 12.91 -2.56 -4.52
N ASN A 43 12.80 -1.59 -5.43
CA ASN A 43 13.71 -0.45 -5.48
C ASN A 43 13.14 0.79 -4.77
N LYS A 44 11.81 0.87 -4.68
CA LYS A 44 11.05 1.99 -4.13
C LYS A 44 9.87 1.48 -3.33
N ILE A 45 9.38 2.29 -2.40
CA ILE A 45 8.21 2.02 -1.59
C ILE A 45 7.14 3.07 -1.89
N LEU A 46 5.91 2.62 -2.16
CA LEU A 46 4.72 3.47 -2.14
C LEU A 46 3.92 3.13 -0.88
N LEU A 47 3.79 4.08 0.03
CA LEU A 47 2.94 3.99 1.22
C LEU A 47 1.57 4.52 0.84
N SER A 48 0.50 3.72 0.95
CA SER A 48 -0.86 4.16 0.60
C SER A 48 -1.83 3.94 1.76
N GLY A 49 -2.55 4.99 2.12
CA GLY A 49 -3.51 5.02 3.22
C GLY A 49 -4.61 6.04 2.96
N ASP A 50 -5.63 6.04 3.81
CA ASP A 50 -6.72 7.02 3.82
C ASP A 50 -6.17 8.44 4.15
N ASN A 51 -6.94 9.50 3.90
CA ASN A 51 -6.63 10.90 4.23
C ASN A 51 -7.61 11.54 5.24
N GLY A 52 -8.32 10.76 6.06
CA GLY A 52 -9.01 11.30 7.25
C GLY A 52 -8.02 11.96 8.24
N GLN A 53 -8.52 12.70 9.24
CA GLN A 53 -7.66 13.35 10.26
C GLN A 53 -6.66 12.35 10.91
N GLN A 54 -7.12 11.13 11.24
CA GLN A 54 -6.26 10.06 11.78
C GLN A 54 -5.23 9.51 10.77
N ALA A 55 -5.47 9.70 9.48
CA ALA A 55 -4.71 9.03 8.45
C ALA A 55 -3.50 9.86 7.97
N TYR A 56 -3.53 11.19 8.18
CA TYR A 56 -2.32 12.02 8.11
C TYR A 56 -1.30 11.57 9.17
N ASP A 57 -1.78 11.22 10.36
CA ASP A 57 -0.96 10.65 11.41
C ASP A 57 -0.46 9.25 11.02
N GLU A 58 -1.31 8.39 10.43
CA GLU A 58 -0.89 7.06 9.94
C GLU A 58 0.23 7.13 8.90
N LEU A 59 0.09 7.93 7.84
CA LEU A 59 1.11 8.03 6.79
C LEU A 59 2.38 8.70 7.30
N THR A 60 2.27 9.63 8.25
CA THR A 60 3.42 10.21 8.94
C THR A 60 4.15 9.16 9.78
N VAL A 61 3.42 8.31 10.50
CA VAL A 61 3.98 7.17 11.23
C VAL A 61 4.66 6.21 10.27
N MET A 62 4.02 5.82 9.16
CA MET A 62 4.59 4.91 8.16
C MET A 62 5.89 5.45 7.54
N LYS A 63 5.91 6.70 7.08
CA LYS A 63 7.08 7.29 6.41
C LYS A 63 8.25 7.44 7.38
N ASN A 64 7.98 7.88 8.62
CA ASN A 64 8.98 7.99 9.68
C ASN A 64 9.51 6.62 10.09
N TYR A 65 8.64 5.60 10.16
CA TYR A 65 9.04 4.24 10.47
C TYR A 65 10.00 3.68 9.40
N CYS A 66 9.67 3.83 8.11
CA CYS A 66 10.56 3.42 7.02
C CYS A 66 11.91 4.15 7.07
N PHE A 67 11.91 5.47 7.26
CA PHE A 67 13.11 6.27 7.37
C PHE A 67 14.01 5.81 8.54
N ARG A 68 13.43 5.69 9.75
CA ARG A 68 14.15 5.22 10.95
C ARG A 68 14.72 3.82 10.80
N ASN A 69 14.11 2.99 9.95
CA ASN A 69 14.56 1.63 9.65
C ASN A 69 15.51 1.55 8.43
N GLY A 70 16.01 2.68 7.93
CA GLY A 70 17.08 2.74 6.93
C GLY A 70 16.61 2.69 5.48
N VAL A 71 15.35 3.05 5.21
CA VAL A 71 14.90 3.32 3.83
C VAL A 71 15.27 4.75 3.46
N ASP A 72 15.92 4.92 2.30
CA ASP A 72 16.23 6.23 1.74
C ASP A 72 14.93 6.99 1.42
N THR A 73 14.79 8.21 1.96
CA THR A 73 13.59 9.05 1.78
C THR A 73 13.33 9.37 0.32
N THR A 74 14.36 9.41 -0.54
CA THR A 74 14.21 9.61 -1.99
C THR A 74 13.55 8.42 -2.70
N LYS A 75 13.46 7.27 -2.01
CA LYS A 75 12.83 6.03 -2.50
C LYS A 75 11.45 5.78 -1.91
N ILE A 76 10.97 6.66 -1.03
CA ILE A 76 9.65 6.56 -0.40
C ILE A 76 8.70 7.51 -1.12
N PHE A 77 7.58 6.99 -1.59
CA PHE A 77 6.47 7.75 -2.17
C PHE A 77 5.25 7.58 -1.27
N ILE A 78 4.42 8.61 -1.20
CA ILE A 78 3.26 8.65 -0.30
C ILE A 78 2.00 8.89 -1.12
N ASP A 79 1.04 8.00 -0.97
CA ASP A 79 -0.31 8.12 -1.50
C ASP A 79 -1.28 8.41 -0.37
N TYR A 80 -1.62 9.69 -0.27
CA TYR A 80 -2.54 10.23 0.72
C TYR A 80 -4.01 9.91 0.42
N ALA A 81 -4.37 9.50 -0.80
CA ALA A 81 -5.79 9.30 -1.18
C ALA A 81 -6.15 7.81 -1.43
N GLY A 82 -5.52 6.91 -0.68
CA GLY A 82 -5.75 5.46 -0.69
C GLY A 82 -6.89 5.00 0.22
N PHE A 83 -8.07 5.64 0.14
CA PHE A 83 -9.23 5.40 1.03
C PHE A 83 -9.76 3.96 1.06
N ASP A 84 -9.58 3.23 -0.04
CA ASP A 84 -9.95 1.83 -0.15
C ASP A 84 -8.98 1.11 -1.10
N THR A 85 -9.02 -0.22 -1.10
CA THR A 85 -8.08 -1.03 -1.91
C THR A 85 -8.18 -0.69 -3.40
N TYR A 86 -9.39 -0.36 -3.89
CA TYR A 86 -9.58 0.05 -5.28
C TYR A 86 -8.90 1.39 -5.56
N SER A 87 -9.09 2.38 -4.69
CA SER A 87 -8.50 3.70 -4.81
C SER A 87 -6.97 3.64 -4.78
N THR A 88 -6.37 2.86 -3.88
CA THR A 88 -4.92 2.59 -3.88
C THR A 88 -4.45 2.04 -5.23
N MET A 89 -5.11 1.02 -5.77
CA MET A 89 -4.68 0.37 -7.01
C MET A 89 -4.93 1.25 -8.26
N TYR A 90 -6.04 1.98 -8.29
CA TYR A 90 -6.34 2.95 -9.34
C TYR A 90 -5.29 4.05 -9.35
N ARG A 91 -5.02 4.63 -8.19
CA ARG A 91 -4.03 5.71 -8.07
C ARG A 91 -2.63 5.21 -8.37
N ALA A 92 -2.26 4.01 -7.94
CA ALA A 92 -1.02 3.36 -8.35
C ALA A 92 -0.88 3.34 -9.88
N LYS A 93 -1.94 2.96 -10.61
CA LYS A 93 -1.95 2.93 -12.08
C LYS A 93 -1.88 4.32 -12.71
N TYR A 94 -2.79 5.21 -12.32
CA TYR A 94 -3.07 6.43 -13.08
C TYR A 94 -2.35 7.67 -12.55
N ILE A 95 -2.06 7.72 -11.25
CA ILE A 95 -1.37 8.84 -10.61
C ILE A 95 0.12 8.54 -10.49
N PHE A 96 0.45 7.35 -9.99
CA PHE A 96 1.83 6.91 -9.79
C PHE A 96 2.45 6.21 -11.01
N LYS A 97 1.66 6.01 -12.07
CA LYS A 97 2.09 5.41 -13.35
C LYS A 97 2.76 4.02 -13.20
N ILE A 98 2.38 3.28 -12.16
CA ILE A 98 2.94 1.97 -11.83
C ILE A 98 2.43 0.92 -12.84
N LYS A 99 3.37 0.20 -13.46
CA LYS A 99 3.08 -0.90 -14.40
C LYS A 99 3.25 -2.28 -13.76
N LYS A 100 4.21 -2.42 -12.83
CA LYS A 100 4.49 -3.65 -12.10
C LYS A 100 4.74 -3.34 -10.63
N ALA A 101 4.23 -4.17 -9.71
CA ALA A 101 4.34 -3.92 -8.27
C ALA A 101 4.39 -5.20 -7.44
N THR A 102 5.06 -5.11 -6.29
CA THR A 102 4.87 -6.06 -5.18
C THR A 102 3.86 -5.46 -4.21
N LEU A 103 2.76 -6.15 -3.94
CA LEU A 103 1.73 -5.73 -2.98
C LEU A 103 2.07 -6.32 -1.61
N VAL A 104 2.22 -5.48 -0.60
CA VAL A 104 2.61 -5.90 0.76
C VAL A 104 1.44 -5.68 1.70
N SER A 105 0.85 -6.79 2.14
CA SER A 105 -0.32 -6.82 3.02
C SER A 105 -0.42 -8.20 3.70
N GLN A 106 -1.42 -8.39 4.55
CA GLN A 106 -1.74 -9.72 5.05
C GLN A 106 -2.40 -10.57 3.96
N GLU A 107 -2.24 -11.90 4.06
CA GLU A 107 -2.68 -12.87 3.06
C GLU A 107 -4.17 -12.74 2.69
N TYR A 108 -5.04 -12.55 3.69
CA TYR A 108 -6.47 -12.38 3.48
C TYR A 108 -6.80 -11.19 2.55
N HIS A 109 -6.00 -10.13 2.59
CA HIS A 109 -6.19 -8.89 1.82
C HIS A 109 -5.58 -8.95 0.42
N LEU A 110 -4.47 -9.68 0.28
CA LEU A 110 -3.71 -9.75 -0.96
C LEU A 110 -4.53 -10.25 -2.16
N ASN A 111 -5.42 -11.23 -1.95
CA ASN A 111 -6.26 -11.77 -3.03
C ASN A 111 -7.07 -10.66 -3.72
N ARG A 112 -7.71 -9.78 -2.94
CA ARG A 112 -8.48 -8.65 -3.46
C ARG A 112 -7.58 -7.65 -4.17
N ALA A 113 -6.46 -7.28 -3.54
CA ALA A 113 -5.57 -6.26 -4.08
C ALA A 113 -4.94 -6.70 -5.42
N ILE A 114 -4.54 -7.97 -5.53
CA ILE A 114 -4.01 -8.55 -6.77
C ILE A 114 -5.10 -8.56 -7.85
N TYR A 115 -6.31 -9.02 -7.53
CA TYR A 115 -7.42 -9.04 -8.49
C TYR A 115 -7.68 -7.66 -9.09
N ILE A 116 -7.83 -6.63 -8.23
CA ILE A 116 -8.06 -5.26 -8.67
C ILE A 116 -6.88 -4.75 -9.51
N GLY A 117 -5.65 -4.98 -9.05
CA GLY A 117 -4.45 -4.58 -9.78
C GLY A 117 -4.39 -5.16 -11.18
N GLN A 118 -4.66 -6.45 -11.32
CA GLN A 118 -4.70 -7.12 -12.62
C GLN A 118 -5.79 -6.54 -13.53
N LYS A 119 -6.99 -6.26 -13.00
CA LYS A 119 -8.09 -5.63 -13.76
C LYS A 119 -7.76 -4.20 -14.22
N LEU A 120 -7.00 -3.45 -13.43
CA LEU A 120 -6.50 -2.12 -13.80
C LEU A 120 -5.23 -2.17 -14.66
N GLY A 121 -4.77 -3.36 -15.04
CA GLY A 121 -3.60 -3.54 -15.91
C GLY A 121 -2.26 -3.26 -15.21
N ILE A 122 -2.18 -3.50 -13.90
CA ILE A 122 -0.92 -3.55 -13.13
C ILE A 122 -0.52 -5.03 -12.99
N LYS A 123 0.70 -5.38 -13.45
CA LYS A 123 1.25 -6.72 -13.21
C LYS A 123 1.75 -6.79 -11.76
N CYS A 124 1.00 -7.42 -10.89
CA CYS A 124 1.29 -7.42 -9.46
C CYS A 124 1.43 -8.83 -8.89
N VAL A 125 2.27 -8.94 -7.86
CA VAL A 125 2.44 -10.14 -7.03
C VAL A 125 2.26 -9.76 -5.55
N GLY A 126 1.69 -10.65 -4.75
CA GLY A 126 1.55 -10.43 -3.32
C GLY A 126 2.76 -10.90 -2.52
N TYR A 127 3.10 -10.16 -1.47
CA TYR A 127 4.03 -10.58 -0.42
C TYR A 127 3.28 -10.55 0.91
N SER A 128 3.05 -11.74 1.48
CA SER A 128 2.33 -11.90 2.74
C SER A 128 3.19 -11.42 3.90
N ALA A 129 2.67 -10.45 4.64
CA ALA A 129 3.26 -9.93 5.87
C ALA A 129 2.69 -10.62 7.12
N ASN A 130 2.16 -11.84 7.00
CA ASN A 130 1.61 -12.57 8.13
C ASN A 130 2.72 -13.02 9.09
N GLU A 131 2.87 -12.33 10.23
CA GLU A 131 3.77 -12.71 11.31
C GLU A 131 2.98 -12.98 12.60
N GLY A 132 2.71 -14.26 12.87
CA GLY A 132 2.08 -14.72 14.12
C GLY A 132 0.56 -14.57 14.15
N GLU A 133 0.01 -14.55 15.37
CA GLU A 133 -1.42 -14.43 15.60
C GLU A 133 -1.89 -12.98 15.53
N TYR A 134 -3.07 -12.80 14.94
CA TYR A 134 -3.70 -11.50 14.84
C TYR A 134 -5.02 -11.46 15.59
N PRO A 135 -5.22 -10.51 16.52
CA PRO A 135 -6.52 -10.29 17.15
C PRO A 135 -7.59 -10.02 16.07
N GLY A 136 -8.74 -10.68 16.19
CA GLY A 136 -9.87 -10.49 15.28
C GLY A 136 -9.69 -11.05 13.86
N TYR A 137 -8.64 -11.84 13.58
CA TYR A 137 -8.33 -12.36 12.24
C TYR A 137 -9.53 -13.03 11.54
N LYS A 138 -10.30 -13.84 12.27
CA LYS A 138 -11.50 -14.51 11.73
C LYS A 138 -12.58 -13.51 11.31
N TYR A 139 -12.82 -12.47 12.10
CA TYR A 139 -13.79 -11.42 11.79
C TYR A 139 -13.34 -10.54 10.62
N VAL A 140 -12.07 -10.15 10.59
CA VAL A 140 -11.49 -9.38 9.48
C VAL A 140 -11.54 -10.17 8.18
N THR A 141 -11.16 -11.45 8.21
CA THR A 141 -11.23 -12.36 7.06
C THR A 141 -12.67 -12.58 6.60
N PHE A 142 -13.64 -12.64 7.52
CA PHE A 142 -15.06 -12.77 7.18
C PHE A 142 -15.62 -11.48 6.54
N ARG A 143 -15.28 -10.30 7.07
CA ARG A 143 -15.62 -9.00 6.46
C ARG A 143 -14.98 -8.83 5.08
N GLU A 144 -13.82 -9.45 4.86
CA GLU A 144 -13.09 -9.43 3.59
C GLU A 144 -13.96 -9.87 2.41
N TYR A 145 -14.86 -10.84 2.60
CA TYR A 145 -15.79 -11.31 1.56
C TYR A 145 -16.72 -10.18 1.07
N GLY A 146 -17.28 -9.38 1.98
CA GLY A 146 -18.11 -8.23 1.62
C GLY A 146 -17.32 -7.13 0.91
N SER A 147 -16.09 -6.89 1.35
CA SER A 147 -15.18 -5.92 0.72
C SER A 147 -14.70 -6.38 -0.67
N ILE A 148 -14.48 -7.69 -0.87
CA ILE A 148 -14.21 -8.28 -2.19
C ILE A 148 -15.40 -8.07 -3.12
N PHE A 149 -16.61 -8.33 -2.65
CA PHE A 149 -17.84 -8.16 -3.42
C PHE A 149 -18.08 -6.69 -3.81
N LYS A 150 -17.83 -5.75 -2.89
CA LYS A 150 -17.87 -4.32 -3.17
C LYS A 150 -16.82 -3.91 -4.21
N SER A 151 -15.57 -4.34 -4.06
CA SER A 151 -14.51 -3.98 -5.01
C SER A 151 -14.72 -4.58 -6.40
N PHE A 152 -15.33 -5.76 -6.49
CA PHE A 152 -15.79 -6.32 -7.76
C PHE A 152 -16.80 -5.38 -8.44
N PHE A 153 -17.73 -4.81 -7.67
CA PHE A 153 -18.71 -3.85 -8.16
C PHE A 153 -18.08 -2.50 -8.55
N ASP A 154 -17.10 -2.02 -7.80
CA ASP A 154 -16.36 -0.79 -8.12
C ASP A 154 -15.57 -0.92 -9.43
N VAL A 155 -14.94 -2.08 -9.67
CA VAL A 155 -14.27 -2.41 -10.93
C VAL A 155 -15.28 -2.46 -12.09
N LEU A 156 -16.43 -3.12 -11.89
CA LEU A 156 -17.47 -3.20 -12.93
C LEU A 156 -18.05 -1.84 -13.32
N ARG A 157 -18.11 -0.88 -12.39
CA ARG A 157 -18.63 0.47 -12.64
C ARG A 157 -17.60 1.47 -13.16
N ASN A 158 -16.33 1.10 -13.32
CA ASN A 158 -15.24 2.04 -13.64
C ASN A 158 -15.28 3.29 -12.74
N ARG A 159 -15.41 3.10 -11.41
CA ARG A 159 -15.47 4.23 -10.49
C ARG A 159 -14.17 5.05 -10.61
N GLU A 160 -14.29 6.36 -10.81
CA GLU A 160 -13.16 7.28 -10.60
C GLU A 160 -13.00 7.53 -9.09
N PRO A 161 -11.79 7.37 -8.51
CA PRO A 161 -11.56 7.71 -7.11
C PRO A 161 -11.82 9.19 -6.85
N ARG A 162 -12.31 9.50 -5.64
CA ARG A 162 -12.76 10.84 -5.23
C ARG A 162 -11.68 11.92 -5.36
N PHE A 163 -10.41 11.55 -5.27
CA PHE A 163 -9.27 12.46 -5.40
C PHE A 163 -8.29 11.89 -6.41
N LEU A 164 -8.09 12.62 -7.52
CA LEU A 164 -7.14 12.26 -8.56
C LEU A 164 -5.79 12.95 -8.34
N GLY A 165 -5.78 14.26 -8.04
CA GLY A 165 -4.53 15.01 -7.79
C GLY A 165 -3.59 15.04 -9.02
N ASN A 166 -2.42 15.68 -8.86
CA ASN A 166 -1.42 15.73 -9.93
C ASN A 166 -0.68 14.39 -10.05
N SER A 167 -0.25 14.02 -11.26
CA SER A 167 0.54 12.81 -11.47
C SER A 167 1.90 12.89 -10.76
N ILE A 168 2.27 11.81 -10.06
CA ILE A 168 3.56 11.67 -9.37
C ILE A 168 4.28 10.47 -10.00
N ASP A 169 5.17 10.71 -10.95
CA ASP A 169 5.94 9.60 -11.53
C ASP A 169 6.90 9.02 -10.47
N ILE A 170 6.78 7.72 -10.20
CA ILE A 170 7.67 6.99 -9.28
C ILE A 170 9.13 6.99 -9.75
N ASN A 171 9.43 7.37 -10.99
CA ASN A 171 10.78 7.58 -11.50
C ASN A 171 11.31 9.00 -11.31
N GLY A 172 10.45 9.93 -10.90
CA GLY A 172 10.83 11.30 -10.58
C GLY A 172 11.23 11.50 -9.11
N ILE A 173 11.13 12.76 -8.68
CA ILE A 173 11.43 13.17 -7.31
C ILE A 173 10.35 12.67 -6.36
N SER A 174 10.77 12.01 -5.27
CA SER A 174 9.88 11.58 -4.19
C SER A 174 9.06 12.73 -3.60
N ASN A 175 7.82 12.45 -3.23
CA ASN A 175 6.94 13.38 -2.50
C ASN A 175 7.01 13.24 -0.98
N TYR A 176 8.05 12.61 -0.42
CA TYR A 176 8.23 12.35 1.01
C TYR A 176 8.07 13.60 1.89
N SER A 177 8.62 14.74 1.44
CA SER A 177 8.59 16.02 2.15
C SER A 177 7.37 16.88 1.84
N LYS A 178 6.52 16.47 0.89
CA LYS A 178 5.31 17.24 0.56
C LYS A 178 4.23 16.93 1.60
N GLU A 179 3.82 17.97 2.32
CA GLU A 179 2.58 17.99 3.10
C GLU A 179 1.40 18.17 2.14
N ASP A 180 1.10 17.16 1.33
CA ASP A 180 0.04 17.27 0.34
C ASP A 180 -1.34 17.09 1.03
N LYS A 181 -1.89 18.19 1.58
CA LYS A 181 -3.23 18.28 2.18
C LYS A 181 -4.38 18.28 1.16
N ARG A 182 -4.15 17.75 -0.05
CA ARG A 182 -5.07 17.87 -1.20
C ARG A 182 -6.04 16.71 -1.32
#